data_AF-A0A535CRT5-F1
#
_entry.id   AF-A0A535CRT5-F1
#
_cell.length_a   1.000
_cell.length_b   1.000
_cell.length_c   1.000
_cell.angle_alpha   90.00
_cell.angle_beta   90.00
_cell.angle_gamma   90.00
#
_symmetry.space_group_name_H-M   'P 1'
#
loop_
_entity.id
_entity.type
_entity.pdbx_description
1 polymer ?
#
loop_
_entity_poly.entity_id
_entity_poly.type
_entity_poly.pdbx_seq_one_letter_code
_entity_poly.pdbx_strand_id
1 'polypeptide(L)'
;KRINDTWGHRAGDAILRELGNRLRSTLRKIDFVGRYGGEEFAVVLVDINRDQAQQAAERMRAAVADQPYFWVVEETRSAASIAVTASIGVAIYQLHGKSREALIEAADQAMYQAKHSGRNRVCLLDIETPLVHEEISTDTASEQSKKEETTVQALVAAATAHDRGTDAHAQRVMHLAEATAGKLHRSEEELHLIRLAALLHDLGKIGIPDVILHKPGPLSTEEWAIMHHHPEIGQQVLAQVGGVFELLSHIVVAHHERWDGMDYPHGLAKE
;
A
#
# COMPACT_ATOMS: atom_id res chain seq x y z
N LYS A 1 14.39 -8.58 2.39
CA LYS A 1 14.68 -9.32 3.66
C LYS A 1 15.53 -10.59 3.49
N ARG A 2 15.09 -11.65 2.78
CA ARG A 2 15.80 -12.95 2.65
C ARG A 2 17.31 -12.86 2.36
N ILE A 3 17.75 -11.90 1.53
CA ILE A 3 19.17 -11.68 1.21
C ILE A 3 19.95 -11.20 2.45
N ASN A 4 19.41 -10.24 3.21
CA ASN A 4 20.04 -9.75 4.45
C ASN A 4 20.11 -10.87 5.49
N ASP A 5 19.07 -11.69 5.57
CA ASP A 5 19.01 -12.82 6.51
C ASP A 5 20.02 -13.93 6.15
N THR A 6 20.35 -14.08 4.86
CA THR A 6 21.25 -15.14 4.38
C THR A 6 22.72 -14.67 4.29
N TRP A 7 22.96 -13.42 3.88
CA TRP A 7 24.29 -12.92 3.53
C TRP A 7 24.72 -11.68 4.33
N GLY A 8 23.87 -11.23 5.27
CA GLY A 8 24.11 -10.05 6.11
C GLY A 8 23.76 -8.73 5.44
N HIS A 9 23.67 -7.68 6.26
CA HIS A 9 23.31 -6.32 5.80
C HIS A 9 24.31 -5.73 4.80
N ARG A 10 25.61 -6.03 4.95
CA ARG A 10 26.66 -5.54 4.03
C ARG A 10 26.47 -6.06 2.60
N ALA A 11 26.03 -7.31 2.45
CA ALA A 11 25.71 -7.89 1.15
C ALA A 11 24.47 -7.22 0.55
N GLY A 12 23.44 -7.00 1.36
CA GLY A 12 22.24 -6.25 0.97
C GLY A 12 22.57 -4.85 0.44
N ASP A 13 23.40 -4.09 1.16
CA ASP A 13 23.83 -2.76 0.75
C ASP A 13 24.62 -2.77 -0.56
N ALA A 14 25.50 -3.76 -0.76
CA ALA A 14 26.25 -3.92 -2.00
C ALA A 14 25.32 -4.22 -3.18
N ILE A 15 24.33 -5.10 -2.99
CA ILE A 15 23.31 -5.41 -3.99
C ILE A 15 22.48 -4.16 -4.33
N LEU A 16 22.08 -3.36 -3.34
CA LEU A 16 21.33 -2.13 -3.58
C LEU A 16 22.12 -1.09 -4.38
N ARG A 17 23.43 -0.95 -4.10
CA ARG A 17 24.31 -0.07 -4.91
C ARG A 17 24.41 -0.55 -6.35
N GLU A 18 24.65 -1.84 -6.55
CA GLU A 18 24.77 -2.42 -7.88
C GLU A 18 23.44 -2.36 -8.65
N LEU A 19 22.31 -2.61 -7.98
CA LEU A 19 20.98 -2.42 -8.54
C LEU A 19 20.79 -0.98 -9.04
N GLY A 20 21.16 0.02 -8.23
CA GLY A 20 21.13 1.42 -8.63
C GLY A 20 22.00 1.72 -9.87
N ASN A 21 23.20 1.13 -9.95
CA ASN A 21 24.08 1.27 -11.11
C ASN A 21 23.47 0.67 -12.38
N ARG A 22 22.89 -0.54 -12.27
CA ARG A 22 22.24 -1.22 -13.39
C ARG A 22 21.04 -0.43 -13.89
N LEU A 23 20.16 0.02 -13.00
CA LEU A 23 19.04 0.88 -13.37
C LEU A 23 19.54 2.14 -14.08
N ARG A 24 20.53 2.85 -13.50
CA ARG A 24 21.11 4.05 -14.11
C ARG A 24 21.72 3.80 -15.48
N SER A 25 22.33 2.65 -15.72
CA SER A 25 22.93 2.30 -17.02
C SER A 25 21.89 2.11 -18.13
N THR A 26 20.63 1.83 -17.78
CA THR A 26 19.52 1.69 -18.75
C THR A 26 18.82 3.00 -19.10
N LEU A 27 19.16 4.10 -18.40
CA LEU A 27 18.48 5.39 -18.49
C LEU A 27 19.20 6.37 -19.42
N ARG A 28 18.41 7.27 -20.03
CA ARG A 28 18.94 8.40 -20.79
C ARG A 28 19.40 9.49 -19.80
N LYS A 29 20.22 10.42 -20.27
CA LYS A 29 20.74 11.53 -19.44
C LYS A 29 19.64 12.43 -18.83
N ILE A 30 18.47 12.48 -19.46
CA ILE A 30 17.34 13.31 -19.04
C ILE A 30 16.39 12.56 -18.08
N ASP A 31 16.53 11.25 -17.96
CA ASP A 31 15.73 10.42 -17.08
C ASP A 31 16.37 10.39 -15.67
N PHE A 32 15.54 10.18 -14.64
CA PHE A 32 15.97 10.20 -13.25
C PHE A 32 15.71 8.85 -12.57
N VAL A 33 16.63 8.44 -11.70
CA VAL A 33 16.44 7.31 -10.77
C VAL A 33 16.81 7.74 -9.36
N GLY A 34 15.97 7.38 -8.40
CA GLY A 34 16.19 7.63 -6.99
C GLY A 34 15.78 6.42 -6.15
N ARG A 35 16.41 6.26 -4.99
CA ARG A 35 15.95 5.32 -3.98
C ARG A 35 14.76 5.97 -3.26
N TYR A 36 13.60 5.35 -3.35
CA TYR A 36 12.35 5.86 -2.77
C TYR A 36 12.11 5.29 -1.37
N GLY A 37 12.48 4.03 -1.16
CA GLY A 37 12.31 3.33 0.12
C GLY A 37 13.47 2.41 0.46
N GLY A 38 13.28 1.59 1.50
CA GLY A 38 14.31 0.66 1.98
C GLY A 38 14.81 -0.31 0.91
N GLU A 39 13.90 -0.89 0.12
CA GLU A 39 14.22 -1.78 -1.00
C GLU A 39 13.52 -1.34 -2.31
N GLU A 40 13.20 -0.05 -2.41
CA GLU A 40 12.36 0.51 -3.48
C GLU A 40 13.07 1.66 -4.22
N PHE A 41 12.92 1.66 -5.54
CA PHE A 41 13.48 2.66 -6.44
C PHE A 41 12.36 3.27 -7.27
N ALA A 42 12.40 4.60 -7.43
CA ALA A 42 11.53 5.33 -8.33
C ALA A 42 12.34 5.78 -9.55
N VAL A 43 11.74 5.65 -10.73
CA VAL A 43 12.33 6.09 -12.01
C VAL A 43 11.36 7.04 -12.68
N VAL A 44 11.84 8.22 -13.08
CA VAL A 44 11.07 9.21 -13.83
C VAL A 44 11.61 9.25 -15.24
N LEU A 45 10.77 8.88 -16.19
CA LEU A 45 11.06 8.94 -17.61
C LEU A 45 10.32 10.11 -18.21
N VAL A 46 11.03 10.95 -18.96
CA VAL A 46 10.45 12.16 -19.56
C VAL A 46 10.40 12.05 -21.08
N ASP A 47 9.42 12.73 -21.66
CA ASP A 47 9.21 12.81 -23.12
C ASP A 47 9.16 11.43 -23.80
N ILE A 48 8.32 10.55 -23.25
CA ILE A 48 8.06 9.23 -23.81
C ILE A 48 6.57 8.89 -23.74
N ASN A 49 6.13 8.03 -24.65
CA ASN A 49 4.79 7.47 -24.66
C ASN A 49 4.69 6.16 -23.84
N ARG A 50 3.48 5.62 -23.76
CA ARG A 50 3.15 4.38 -23.03
C ARG A 50 4.03 3.19 -23.44
N ASP A 51 4.14 2.91 -24.73
CA ASP A 51 4.89 1.76 -25.24
C ASP A 51 6.38 1.89 -24.93
N GLN A 52 6.93 3.09 -25.11
CA GLN A 52 8.31 3.40 -24.77
C GLN A 52 8.58 3.24 -23.27
N ALA A 53 7.63 3.63 -22.41
CA ALA A 53 7.74 3.48 -20.96
C ALA A 53 7.74 2.00 -20.55
N GLN A 54 6.83 1.21 -21.12
CA GLN A 54 6.77 -0.24 -20.89
C GLN A 54 8.05 -0.94 -21.35
N GLN A 55 8.55 -0.60 -22.54
CA GLN A 55 9.82 -1.13 -23.04
C GLN A 55 11.01 -0.73 -22.16
N ALA A 56 11.04 0.51 -21.66
CA ALA A 56 12.08 0.97 -20.75
C ALA A 56 12.06 0.21 -19.42
N ALA A 57 10.88 0.03 -18.83
CA ALA A 57 10.69 -0.77 -17.63
C ALA A 57 11.12 -2.23 -17.85
N GLU A 58 10.81 -2.82 -19.02
CA GLU A 58 11.20 -4.21 -19.31
C GLU A 58 12.71 -4.35 -19.46
N ARG A 59 13.39 -3.36 -20.09
CA ARG A 59 14.86 -3.32 -20.12
C ARG A 59 15.46 -3.21 -18.72
N MET A 60 14.87 -2.42 -17.83
CA MET A 60 15.31 -2.32 -16.43
C MET A 60 15.14 -3.66 -15.72
N ARG A 61 13.98 -4.30 -15.86
CA ARG A 61 13.71 -5.61 -15.27
C ARG A 61 14.71 -6.67 -15.73
N ALA A 62 14.97 -6.74 -17.04
CA ALA A 62 15.96 -7.64 -17.63
C ALA A 62 17.37 -7.34 -17.11
N ALA A 63 17.80 -6.08 -17.06
CA ALA A 63 19.11 -5.69 -16.53
C ALA A 63 19.31 -6.14 -15.06
N VAL A 64 18.23 -6.17 -14.27
CA VAL A 64 18.26 -6.69 -12.91
C VAL A 64 18.34 -8.22 -12.88
N ALA A 65 17.52 -8.89 -13.68
CA ALA A 65 17.31 -10.34 -13.62
C ALA A 65 18.37 -11.17 -14.35
N ASP A 66 18.89 -10.69 -15.48
CA ASP A 66 19.67 -11.50 -16.42
C ASP A 66 21.13 -11.67 -16.00
N GLN A 67 21.62 -10.81 -15.10
CA GLN A 67 22.97 -10.95 -14.55
C GLN A 67 22.92 -11.22 -13.05
N PRO A 68 23.59 -12.27 -12.55
CA PRO A 68 23.70 -12.50 -11.13
C PRO A 68 24.50 -11.38 -10.45
N TYR A 69 24.27 -11.21 -9.15
CA TYR A 69 25.06 -10.34 -8.29
C TYR A 69 26.12 -11.18 -7.61
N PHE A 70 27.38 -10.73 -7.67
CA PHE A 70 28.48 -11.45 -7.05
C PHE A 70 28.80 -10.85 -5.68
N TRP A 71 28.87 -11.70 -4.66
CA TRP A 71 29.23 -11.32 -3.30
C TRP A 71 30.35 -12.22 -2.79
N VAL A 72 31.39 -11.64 -2.17
CA VAL A 72 32.47 -12.41 -1.56
C VAL A 72 32.17 -12.56 -0.07
N VAL A 73 32.06 -13.80 0.40
CA VAL A 73 31.87 -14.11 1.83
C VAL A 73 33.21 -13.96 2.53
N GLU A 74 33.29 -13.07 3.53
CA GLU A 74 34.57 -12.72 4.18
C GLU A 74 35.22 -13.92 4.90
N GLU A 75 34.42 -14.79 5.52
CA GLU A 75 34.90 -15.93 6.30
C GLU A 75 35.49 -17.04 5.42
N THR A 76 34.86 -17.33 4.28
CA THR A 76 35.25 -18.44 3.39
C THR A 76 36.06 -17.97 2.18
N ARG A 77 36.13 -16.65 1.93
CA ARG A 77 36.69 -16.03 0.72
C ARG A 77 36.12 -16.60 -0.59
N SER A 78 34.93 -17.19 -0.54
CA SER A 78 34.26 -17.75 -1.71
C SER A 78 33.32 -16.70 -2.34
N ALA A 79 33.26 -16.69 -3.66
CA ALA A 79 32.31 -15.88 -4.41
C ALA A 79 30.96 -16.61 -4.46
N ALA A 80 29.91 -15.95 -3.98
CA ALA A 80 28.52 -16.37 -4.10
C ALA A 80 27.84 -15.61 -5.24
N SER A 81 27.05 -16.33 -6.02
CA SER A 81 26.19 -15.76 -7.07
C SER A 81 24.76 -15.65 -6.54
N ILE A 82 24.23 -14.43 -6.51
CA ILE A 82 22.91 -14.11 -5.96
C ILE A 82 22.00 -13.65 -7.10
N ALA A 83 20.96 -14.42 -7.38
CA ALA A 83 19.93 -14.03 -8.33
C ALA A 83 18.95 -13.04 -7.68
N VAL A 84 18.76 -11.88 -8.31
CA VAL A 84 17.81 -10.85 -7.86
C VAL A 84 16.92 -10.51 -9.05
N THR A 85 15.63 -10.33 -8.79
CA THR A 85 14.63 -9.94 -9.79
C THR A 85 13.91 -8.69 -9.31
N ALA A 86 13.38 -7.89 -10.23
CA ALA A 86 12.53 -6.74 -9.91
C ALA A 86 11.10 -6.97 -10.39
N SER A 87 10.12 -6.49 -9.61
CA SER A 87 8.75 -6.27 -10.06
C SER A 87 8.58 -4.78 -10.25
N ILE A 88 8.14 -4.34 -11.42
CA ILE A 88 8.08 -2.92 -11.79
C ILE A 88 6.65 -2.55 -12.14
N GLY A 89 6.14 -1.49 -11.53
CA GLY A 89 4.89 -0.85 -11.91
C GLY A 89 5.16 0.44 -12.69
N VAL A 90 4.35 0.72 -13.69
CA VAL A 90 4.53 1.89 -14.55
C VAL A 90 3.27 2.75 -14.53
N ALA A 91 3.47 4.06 -14.38
CA ALA A 91 2.41 5.06 -14.49
C ALA A 91 2.71 6.09 -15.58
N ILE A 92 1.66 6.59 -16.24
CA ILE A 92 1.76 7.51 -17.38
C ILE A 92 1.02 8.81 -17.03
N TYR A 93 1.73 9.94 -17.12
CA TYR A 93 1.16 11.28 -16.92
C TYR A 93 0.04 11.57 -17.93
N GLN A 94 -1.01 12.26 -17.49
CA GLN A 94 -2.29 12.48 -18.17
C GLN A 94 -3.18 11.24 -18.31
N LEU A 95 -2.60 10.04 -18.36
CA LEU A 95 -3.36 8.79 -18.50
C LEU A 95 -3.82 8.27 -17.12
N HIS A 96 -2.89 8.12 -16.17
CA HIS A 96 -3.19 7.60 -14.82
C HIS A 96 -3.30 8.70 -13.76
N GLY A 97 -3.15 9.96 -14.17
CA GLY A 97 -3.22 11.09 -13.25
C GLY A 97 -2.48 12.33 -13.75
N LYS A 98 -2.83 13.48 -13.18
CA LYS A 98 -2.19 14.79 -13.45
C LYS A 98 -1.42 15.33 -12.25
N SER A 99 -1.51 14.70 -11.09
CA SER A 99 -0.76 15.04 -9.88
C SER A 99 0.38 14.04 -9.67
N ARG A 100 1.35 14.44 -8.85
CA ARG A 100 2.45 13.57 -8.43
C ARG A 100 1.90 12.38 -7.65
N GLU A 101 0.96 12.63 -6.76
CA GLU A 101 0.35 11.66 -5.85
C GLU A 101 -0.35 10.56 -6.65
N ALA A 102 -1.18 10.93 -7.63
CA ALA A 102 -1.90 9.97 -8.48
C ALA A 102 -0.95 9.09 -9.31
N LEU A 103 0.17 9.64 -9.79
CA LEU A 103 1.16 8.86 -10.53
C LEU A 103 1.92 7.86 -9.66
N ILE A 104 2.27 8.25 -8.43
CA ILE A 104 2.91 7.36 -7.47
C ILE A 104 1.95 6.22 -7.13
N GLU A 105 0.71 6.54 -6.82
CA GLU A 105 -0.32 5.57 -6.49
C GLU A 105 -0.56 4.56 -7.64
N ALA A 106 -0.71 5.04 -8.87
CA ALA A 106 -0.88 4.19 -10.03
C ALA A 106 0.34 3.27 -10.28
N ALA A 107 1.56 3.78 -10.08
CA ALA A 107 2.78 2.98 -10.22
C ALA A 107 2.87 1.90 -9.13
N ASP A 108 2.47 2.23 -7.90
CA ASP A 108 2.45 1.29 -6.78
C ASP A 108 1.40 0.19 -6.99
N GLN A 109 0.19 0.53 -7.45
CA GLN A 109 -0.86 -0.43 -7.79
C GLN A 109 -0.40 -1.38 -8.91
N ALA A 110 0.23 -0.85 -9.97
CA ALA A 110 0.81 -1.67 -11.03
C ALA A 110 1.94 -2.58 -10.49
N MET A 111 2.83 -2.07 -9.64
CA MET A 111 3.90 -2.86 -9.03
C MET A 111 3.32 -3.98 -8.15
N TYR A 112 2.22 -3.71 -7.44
CA TYR A 112 1.52 -4.69 -6.64
C TYR A 112 0.99 -5.84 -7.51
N GLN A 113 0.33 -5.53 -8.64
CA GLN A 113 -0.10 -6.53 -9.61
C GLN A 113 1.08 -7.36 -10.13
N ALA A 114 2.23 -6.72 -10.40
CA ALA A 114 3.44 -7.43 -10.79
C ALA A 114 3.94 -8.39 -9.70
N LYS A 115 3.86 -8.01 -8.41
CA LYS A 115 4.23 -8.86 -7.28
C LYS A 115 3.28 -10.06 -7.10
N HIS A 116 2.00 -9.89 -7.36
CA HIS A 116 0.98 -10.92 -7.14
C HIS A 116 0.78 -11.88 -8.32
N SER A 117 0.99 -11.40 -9.55
CA SER A 117 0.84 -12.25 -10.74
C SER A 117 2.06 -13.16 -11.00
N GLY A 118 3.07 -13.15 -10.12
CA GLY A 118 4.21 -14.07 -10.18
C GLY A 118 5.59 -13.42 -10.02
N ARG A 119 5.65 -12.12 -9.74
CA ARG A 119 6.90 -11.32 -9.64
C ARG A 119 7.66 -11.30 -10.97
N ASN A 120 8.85 -10.68 -10.94
CA ASN A 120 9.79 -10.60 -12.06
C ASN A 120 9.10 -10.20 -13.39
N ARG A 121 8.36 -9.10 -13.37
CA ARG A 121 7.61 -8.59 -14.52
C ARG A 121 7.34 -7.10 -14.40
N VAL A 122 6.97 -6.51 -15.54
CA VAL A 122 6.43 -5.17 -15.63
C VAL A 122 4.91 -5.27 -15.71
N CYS A 123 4.21 -4.43 -14.95
CA CYS A 123 2.80 -4.20 -15.12
C CYS A 123 2.56 -2.70 -15.37
N LEU A 124 1.61 -2.42 -16.26
CA LEU A 124 0.92 -1.14 -16.33
C LEU A 124 -0.49 -1.38 -15.80
N LEU A 125 -1.10 -0.37 -15.20
CA LEU A 125 -2.55 -0.35 -15.11
C LEU A 125 -3.08 -0.14 -16.53
N ASP A 126 -3.76 -1.14 -17.07
CA ASP A 126 -4.53 -0.95 -18.28
C ASP A 126 -5.84 -0.27 -17.89
N ILE A 127 -6.09 0.92 -18.45
CA ILE A 127 -7.41 1.56 -18.39
C ILE A 127 -8.47 0.66 -19.09
N GLU A 128 -8.05 -0.34 -19.87
CA GLU A 128 -8.92 -1.31 -20.56
C GLU A 128 -9.07 -2.66 -19.85
N THR A 129 -8.40 -2.89 -18.70
CA THR A 129 -8.96 -3.85 -17.76
C THR A 129 -9.95 -3.08 -16.91
N PRO A 130 -11.25 -3.43 -16.90
CA PRO A 130 -12.10 -2.98 -15.82
C PRO A 130 -11.50 -3.60 -14.56
N LEU A 131 -10.65 -2.83 -13.87
CA LEU A 131 -10.84 -2.66 -12.45
C LEU A 131 -12.34 -2.52 -12.28
N VAL A 132 -12.91 -3.24 -11.32
CA VAL A 132 -14.30 -3.10 -10.94
C VAL A 132 -14.51 -1.73 -10.26
N HIS A 133 -13.97 -0.66 -10.84
CA HIS A 133 -14.64 0.62 -10.90
C HIS A 133 -15.73 0.46 -11.94
N GLU A 134 -16.90 0.12 -11.43
CA GLU A 134 -18.13 0.70 -11.94
C GLU A 134 -17.89 2.19 -12.23
N GLU A 135 -17.38 2.52 -13.42
CA GLU A 135 -17.98 3.59 -14.19
C GLU A 135 -19.40 3.12 -14.48
N ILE A 136 -20.27 3.27 -13.48
CA ILE A 136 -21.65 3.57 -13.78
C ILE A 136 -21.55 4.79 -14.68
N SER A 137 -21.96 4.62 -15.92
CA SER A 137 -22.60 5.67 -16.68
C SER A 137 -23.64 6.36 -15.79
N THR A 138 -23.23 7.34 -14.98
CA THR A 138 -24.13 8.02 -14.04
C THR A 138 -24.78 9.21 -14.74
N ASP A 139 -25.69 8.92 -15.65
CA ASP A 139 -26.92 9.71 -15.73
C ASP A 139 -27.98 9.20 -14.71
N THR A 140 -27.62 8.21 -13.86
CA THR A 140 -28.47 7.70 -12.77
C THR A 140 -27.68 7.16 -11.56
N ALA A 141 -26.72 7.90 -10.99
CA ALA A 141 -26.31 7.61 -9.60
C ALA A 141 -27.34 8.23 -8.66
N SER A 142 -27.90 7.42 -7.75
CA SER A 142 -28.79 7.92 -6.70
C SER A 142 -28.06 9.01 -5.89
N GLU A 143 -28.77 10.05 -5.48
CA GLU A 143 -28.20 11.12 -4.64
C GLU A 143 -27.56 10.56 -3.35
N GLN A 144 -28.08 9.43 -2.87
CA GLN A 144 -27.60 8.72 -1.69
C GLN A 144 -26.18 8.17 -1.88
N SER A 145 -25.90 7.53 -3.02
CA SER A 145 -24.57 6.95 -3.31
C SER A 145 -23.49 8.04 -3.44
N LYS A 146 -23.82 9.18 -4.07
CA LYS A 146 -22.91 10.33 -4.16
C LYS A 146 -22.63 10.98 -2.80
N LYS A 147 -23.65 11.05 -1.94
CA LYS A 147 -23.51 11.58 -0.57
C LYS A 147 -22.64 10.68 0.30
N GLU A 148 -22.78 9.37 0.17
CA GLU A 148 -21.93 8.41 0.87
C GLU A 148 -20.47 8.55 0.44
N GLU A 149 -20.21 8.54 -0.87
CA GLU A 149 -18.86 8.64 -1.42
C GLU A 149 -18.14 9.92 -0.98
N THR A 150 -18.84 11.07 -1.07
CA THR A 150 -18.30 12.36 -0.59
C THR A 150 -18.05 12.35 0.92
N THR A 151 -18.87 11.65 1.70
CA THR A 151 -18.66 11.51 3.15
C THR A 151 -17.43 10.65 3.45
N VAL A 152 -17.26 9.51 2.76
CA VAL A 152 -16.08 8.65 2.90
C VAL A 152 -14.81 9.42 2.56
N GLN A 153 -14.79 10.14 1.44
CA GLN A 153 -13.65 10.96 1.02
C GLN A 153 -13.28 12.02 2.07
N ALA A 154 -14.28 12.68 2.66
CA ALA A 154 -14.04 13.66 3.72
C ALA A 154 -13.45 13.03 4.99
N LEU A 155 -13.94 11.87 5.40
CA LEU A 155 -13.43 11.16 6.58
C LEU A 155 -12.01 10.63 6.38
N VAL A 156 -11.70 10.06 5.21
CA VAL A 156 -10.34 9.61 4.86
C VAL A 156 -9.38 10.81 4.82
N ALA A 157 -9.79 11.92 4.20
CA ALA A 157 -8.98 13.15 4.18
C ALA A 157 -8.71 13.70 5.60
N ALA A 158 -9.68 13.60 6.51
CA ALA A 158 -9.49 14.02 7.89
C ALA A 158 -8.52 13.10 8.66
N ALA A 159 -8.63 11.77 8.48
CA ALA A 159 -7.76 10.80 9.12
C ALA A 159 -6.29 10.96 8.66
N THR A 160 -6.07 11.12 7.35
CA THR A 160 -4.75 11.27 6.73
C THR A 160 -4.06 12.59 7.06
N ALA A 161 -4.83 13.65 7.36
CA ALA A 161 -4.25 14.89 7.83
C ALA A 161 -3.61 14.76 9.22
N HIS A 162 -4.10 13.83 10.05
CA HIS A 162 -3.67 13.65 11.45
C HIS A 162 -2.71 12.49 11.66
N ASP A 163 -2.78 11.43 10.85
CA ASP A 163 -1.85 10.30 10.86
C ASP A 163 -0.90 10.35 9.66
N ARG A 164 0.42 10.24 9.91
CA ARG A 164 1.45 10.08 8.86
C ARG A 164 1.40 8.71 8.16
N GLY A 165 0.49 7.83 8.57
CA GLY A 165 0.14 6.60 7.87
C GLY A 165 -0.18 6.88 6.40
N THR A 166 0.37 6.07 5.51
CA THR A 166 0.14 6.22 4.07
C THR A 166 -1.24 5.66 3.69
N ASP A 167 -2.00 6.35 2.84
CA ASP A 167 -3.21 5.81 2.17
C ASP A 167 -2.98 4.40 1.58
N ALA A 168 -1.76 4.17 1.09
CA ALA A 168 -1.33 2.87 0.58
C ALA A 168 -1.47 1.72 1.61
N HIS A 169 -1.43 1.98 2.92
CA HIS A 169 -1.65 0.96 3.95
C HIS A 169 -3.11 0.54 4.02
N ALA A 170 -4.02 1.51 4.16
CA ALA A 170 -5.45 1.27 4.23
C ALA A 170 -5.95 0.55 2.97
N GLN A 171 -5.46 0.95 1.79
CA GLN A 171 -5.76 0.26 0.53
C GLN A 171 -5.23 -1.19 0.51
N ARG A 172 -4.04 -1.48 1.07
CA ARG A 172 -3.53 -2.87 1.17
C ARG A 172 -4.41 -3.74 2.06
N VAL A 173 -4.85 -3.20 3.19
CA VAL A 173 -5.75 -3.90 4.12
C VAL A 173 -7.09 -4.18 3.44
N MET A 174 -7.63 -3.19 2.72
CA MET A 174 -8.88 -3.29 1.97
C MET A 174 -8.86 -4.46 0.99
N HIS A 175 -7.86 -4.52 0.11
CA HIS A 175 -7.76 -5.58 -0.89
C HIS A 175 -7.58 -6.97 -0.25
N LEU A 176 -6.82 -7.09 0.84
CA LEU A 176 -6.64 -8.36 1.54
C LEU A 176 -7.92 -8.82 2.23
N ALA A 177 -8.63 -7.90 2.89
CA ALA A 177 -9.89 -8.18 3.56
C ALA A 177 -10.97 -8.58 2.55
N GLU A 178 -11.08 -7.84 1.45
CA GLU A 178 -12.02 -8.13 0.36
C GLU A 178 -11.72 -9.49 -0.30
N ALA A 179 -10.47 -9.77 -0.65
CA ALA A 179 -10.10 -11.06 -1.24
C ALA A 179 -10.37 -12.24 -0.29
N THR A 180 -10.24 -12.01 1.02
CA THR A 180 -10.55 -13.01 2.04
C THR A 180 -12.07 -13.22 2.14
N ALA A 181 -12.83 -12.14 2.23
CA ALA A 181 -14.29 -12.18 2.30
C ALA A 181 -14.93 -12.79 1.05
N GLY A 182 -14.40 -12.49 -0.14
CA GLY A 182 -14.86 -13.10 -1.39
C GLY A 182 -14.66 -14.61 -1.43
N LYS A 183 -13.55 -15.12 -0.86
CA LYS A 183 -13.33 -16.58 -0.69
C LYS A 183 -14.25 -17.20 0.35
N LEU A 184 -14.77 -16.40 1.28
CA LEU A 184 -15.78 -16.80 2.26
C LEU A 184 -17.22 -16.63 1.73
N HIS A 185 -17.37 -16.33 0.43
CA HIS A 185 -18.67 -16.17 -0.25
C HIS A 185 -19.60 -15.14 0.41
N ARG A 186 -19.03 -14.03 0.89
CA ARG A 186 -19.78 -12.89 1.42
C ARG A 186 -20.53 -12.14 0.32
N SER A 187 -21.63 -11.49 0.68
CA SER A 187 -22.45 -10.71 -0.26
C SER A 187 -21.75 -9.42 -0.69
N GLU A 188 -22.18 -8.82 -1.80
CA GLU A 188 -21.65 -7.51 -2.24
C GLU A 188 -21.87 -6.40 -1.19
N GLU A 189 -22.97 -6.47 -0.44
CA GLU A 189 -23.24 -5.54 0.67
C GLU A 189 -22.21 -5.71 1.81
N GLU A 190 -21.88 -6.95 2.17
CA GLU A 190 -20.83 -7.25 3.15
C GLU A 190 -19.44 -6.85 2.64
N LEU A 191 -19.13 -7.10 1.36
CA LEU A 191 -17.87 -6.68 0.74
C LEU A 191 -17.73 -5.15 0.75
N HIS A 192 -18.80 -4.42 0.45
CA HIS A 192 -18.82 -2.96 0.54
C HIS A 192 -18.50 -2.46 1.95
N LEU A 193 -19.15 -3.03 2.98
CA LEU A 193 -18.86 -2.70 4.38
C LEU A 193 -17.40 -3.00 4.75
N ILE A 194 -16.86 -4.13 4.31
CA ILE A 194 -15.46 -4.52 4.56
C ILE A 194 -14.49 -3.53 3.89
N ARG A 195 -14.78 -3.09 2.67
CA ARG A 195 -13.97 -2.09 1.97
C ARG A 195 -13.91 -0.78 2.76
N LEU A 196 -15.08 -0.27 3.17
CA LEU A 196 -15.17 0.93 4.00
C LEU A 196 -14.48 0.77 5.35
N ALA A 197 -14.57 -0.41 5.97
CA ALA A 197 -13.98 -0.67 7.28
C ALA A 197 -12.46 -0.61 7.20
N ALA A 198 -11.88 -1.21 6.16
CA ALA A 198 -10.44 -1.14 5.95
C ALA A 198 -9.93 0.28 5.67
N LEU A 199 -10.72 1.13 5.01
CA LEU A 199 -10.34 2.53 4.77
C LEU A 199 -10.42 3.38 6.04
N LEU A 200 -11.38 3.08 6.93
CA LEU A 200 -11.71 3.92 8.08
C LEU A 200 -11.33 3.31 9.45
N HIS A 201 -10.67 2.14 9.48
CA HIS A 201 -10.35 1.44 10.74
C HIS A 201 -9.55 2.29 11.73
N ASP A 202 -8.64 3.10 11.20
CA ASP A 202 -7.76 3.97 11.98
C ASP A 202 -8.31 5.40 12.15
N LEU A 203 -9.55 5.69 11.71
CA LEU A 203 -10.15 7.03 11.77
C LEU A 203 -10.07 7.64 13.18
N GLY A 204 -10.23 6.84 14.23
CA GLY A 204 -10.21 7.36 15.59
C GLY A 204 -8.85 7.86 16.07
N LYS A 205 -7.77 7.66 15.31
CA LYS A 205 -6.47 8.28 15.60
C LYS A 205 -6.54 9.80 15.60
N ILE A 206 -7.55 10.41 14.97
CA ILE A 206 -7.80 11.87 15.08
C ILE A 206 -7.95 12.35 16.52
N GLY A 207 -8.39 11.48 17.44
CA GLY A 207 -8.54 11.81 18.85
C GLY A 207 -7.30 11.52 19.69
N ILE A 208 -6.23 10.99 19.10
CA ILE A 208 -4.99 10.68 19.80
C ILE A 208 -4.05 11.90 19.78
N PRO A 209 -3.49 12.32 20.94
CA PRO A 209 -2.58 13.45 20.99
C PRO A 209 -1.33 13.28 20.11
N ASP A 210 -0.92 14.33 19.40
CA ASP A 210 0.24 14.32 18.48
C ASP A 210 1.53 13.82 19.14
N VAL A 211 1.73 14.17 20.42
CA VAL A 211 2.92 13.77 21.19
C VAL A 211 3.01 12.26 21.41
N ILE A 212 1.87 11.56 21.36
CA ILE A 212 1.77 10.10 21.44
C ILE A 212 1.81 9.52 20.03
N LEU A 213 0.98 10.02 19.12
CA LEU A 213 0.86 9.49 17.75
C LEU A 213 2.19 9.57 16.97
N HIS A 214 2.98 10.62 17.17
CA HIS A 214 4.23 10.87 16.44
C HIS A 214 5.50 10.65 17.29
N LYS A 215 5.40 9.99 18.43
CA LYS A 215 6.53 9.80 19.35
C LYS A 215 7.67 9.00 18.66
N PRO A 216 8.91 9.54 18.61
CA PRO A 216 10.04 8.80 18.07
C PRO A 216 10.55 7.78 19.10
N GLY A 217 9.95 6.58 19.12
CA GLY A 217 10.33 5.50 20.03
C GLY A 217 9.13 4.72 20.56
N PRO A 218 9.35 3.75 21.47
CA PRO A 218 8.26 3.01 22.07
C PRO A 218 7.40 3.91 22.96
N LEU A 219 6.10 3.65 22.97
CA LEU A 219 5.16 4.26 23.91
C LEU A 219 5.33 3.65 25.31
N SER A 220 5.12 4.46 26.34
CA SER A 220 4.99 3.99 27.73
C SER A 220 3.66 3.24 27.91
N THR A 221 3.50 2.56 29.04
CA THR A 221 2.25 1.87 29.38
C THR A 221 1.05 2.84 29.41
N GLU A 222 1.25 4.04 29.94
CA GLU A 222 0.22 5.09 30.03
C GLU A 222 -0.12 5.67 28.65
N GLU A 223 0.89 5.84 27.79
CA GLU A 223 0.68 6.29 26.41
C GLU A 223 -0.03 5.22 25.57
N TRP A 224 0.30 3.94 25.78
CA TRP A 224 -0.42 2.81 25.17
C TRP A 224 -1.87 2.77 25.61
N ALA A 225 -2.16 3.02 26.89
CA ALA A 225 -3.53 3.09 27.39
C ALA A 225 -4.32 4.16 26.62
N ILE A 226 -3.74 5.32 26.32
CA ILE A 226 -4.38 6.35 25.50
C ILE A 226 -4.53 5.88 24.04
N MET A 227 -3.49 5.29 23.44
CA MET A 227 -3.53 4.78 22.06
C MET A 227 -4.64 3.74 21.85
N HIS A 228 -4.91 2.87 22.84
CA HIS A 228 -5.98 1.85 22.77
C HIS A 228 -7.40 2.42 22.68
N HIS A 229 -7.60 3.73 22.89
CA HIS A 229 -8.92 4.34 22.75
C HIS A 229 -9.28 4.66 21.30
N HIS A 230 -8.33 4.62 20.35
CA HIS A 230 -8.62 4.99 18.97
C HIS A 230 -9.75 4.17 18.30
N PRO A 231 -9.97 2.87 18.57
CA PRO A 231 -11.10 2.15 17.98
C PRO A 231 -12.44 2.67 18.50
N GLU A 232 -12.54 2.99 19.79
CA GLU A 232 -13.75 3.55 20.42
C GLU A 232 -14.03 4.97 19.92
N ILE A 233 -12.99 5.80 19.73
CA ILE A 233 -13.14 7.12 19.13
C ILE A 233 -13.64 6.99 17.69
N GLY A 234 -13.09 6.06 16.91
CA GLY A 234 -13.55 5.77 15.56
C GLY A 234 -15.02 5.35 15.53
N GLN A 235 -15.43 4.48 16.45
CA GLN A 235 -16.82 4.07 16.61
C GLN A 235 -17.75 5.26 16.87
N GLN A 236 -17.39 6.13 17.83
CA GLN A 236 -18.19 7.30 18.19
C GLN A 236 -18.39 8.24 17.01
N VAL A 237 -17.34 8.50 16.23
CA VAL A 237 -17.40 9.36 15.04
C VAL A 237 -18.33 8.76 13.99
N LEU A 238 -18.16 7.47 13.68
CA LEU A 238 -18.95 6.79 12.64
C LEU A 238 -20.42 6.64 13.04
N ALA A 239 -20.71 6.34 14.31
CA ALA A 239 -22.07 6.28 14.83
C ALA A 239 -22.80 7.63 14.73
N GLN A 240 -22.09 8.75 14.90
CA GLN A 240 -22.68 10.08 14.72
C GLN A 240 -23.04 10.42 13.26
N VAL A 241 -22.30 9.87 12.29
CA VAL A 241 -22.62 10.04 10.87
C VAL A 241 -23.91 9.28 10.51
N GLY A 242 -24.11 8.11 11.12
CA GLY A 242 -25.31 7.29 10.96
C GLY A 242 -25.40 6.54 9.62
N GLY A 243 -26.51 5.82 9.42
CA GLY A 243 -26.72 5.03 8.20
C GLY A 243 -25.74 3.86 8.09
N VAL A 244 -25.10 3.69 6.94
CA VAL A 244 -24.11 2.62 6.73
C VAL A 244 -22.92 2.74 7.69
N PHE A 245 -22.58 3.96 8.13
CA PHE A 245 -21.48 4.22 9.04
C PHE A 245 -21.77 3.74 10.47
N GLU A 246 -23.04 3.65 10.87
CA GLU A 246 -23.42 3.08 12.16
C GLU A 246 -23.10 1.58 12.20
N LEU A 247 -23.45 0.84 11.14
CA LEU A 247 -23.07 -0.57 11.00
C LEU A 247 -21.55 -0.74 10.95
N LEU A 248 -20.88 0.15 10.21
CA LEU A 248 -19.43 0.17 10.09
C LEU A 248 -18.72 0.34 11.43
N SER A 249 -19.30 1.15 12.33
CA SER A 249 -18.72 1.46 13.63
C SER A 249 -18.44 0.20 14.48
N HIS A 250 -19.26 -0.84 14.33
CA HIS A 250 -19.09 -2.12 15.02
C HIS A 250 -17.92 -2.94 14.48
N ILE A 251 -17.57 -2.79 13.20
CA ILE A 251 -16.40 -3.43 12.60
C ILE A 251 -15.14 -2.68 13.02
N VAL A 252 -15.20 -1.35 12.94
CA VAL A 252 -14.06 -0.47 13.26
C VAL A 252 -13.68 -0.57 14.74
N VAL A 253 -14.63 -0.63 15.68
CA VAL A 253 -14.27 -0.76 17.10
C VAL A 253 -13.52 -2.06 17.41
N ALA A 254 -13.81 -3.13 16.67
CA ALA A 254 -13.33 -4.47 16.95
C ALA A 254 -12.07 -4.87 16.17
N HIS A 255 -11.48 -3.97 15.37
CA HIS A 255 -10.41 -4.35 14.45
C HIS A 255 -9.08 -4.76 15.13
N HIS A 256 -8.92 -4.42 16.42
CA HIS A 256 -7.82 -4.88 17.26
C HIS A 256 -8.16 -6.10 18.11
N GLU A 257 -9.42 -6.54 18.13
CA GLU A 257 -9.83 -7.71 18.89
C GLU A 257 -9.14 -8.98 18.38
N ARG A 258 -8.83 -9.87 19.31
CA ARG A 258 -8.26 -11.17 18.99
C ARG A 258 -9.26 -12.27 19.27
N TRP A 259 -9.23 -13.32 18.44
CA TRP A 259 -10.09 -14.49 18.61
C TRP A 259 -10.01 -15.14 20.01
N ASP A 260 -8.89 -14.99 20.71
CA ASP A 260 -8.66 -15.50 22.06
C ASP A 260 -9.17 -14.58 23.19
N GLY A 261 -9.70 -13.39 22.86
CA GLY A 261 -10.18 -12.40 23.83
C GLY A 261 -9.09 -11.66 24.60
N MET A 262 -7.83 -11.71 24.13
CA MET A 262 -6.69 -11.12 24.84
C MET A 262 -6.32 -9.71 24.37
N ASP A 263 -7.18 -9.06 23.58
CA ASP A 263 -6.92 -7.72 23.04
C ASP A 263 -8.04 -6.74 23.42
N TYR A 264 -8.03 -5.55 22.80
CA TYR A 264 -8.86 -4.40 23.15
C TYR A 264 -9.81 -4.03 22.00
N PRO A 265 -10.82 -3.16 22.24
CA PRO A 265 -11.17 -2.50 23.51
C PRO A 265 -12.04 -3.32 24.47
N HIS A 266 -12.76 -4.33 23.98
CA HIS A 266 -13.77 -5.03 24.76
C HIS A 266 -13.35 -6.46 25.16
N GLY A 267 -12.29 -7.00 24.58
CA GLY A 267 -11.83 -8.37 24.86
C GLY A 267 -12.83 -9.39 24.33
N LEU A 268 -13.37 -9.14 23.15
CA LEU A 268 -14.33 -10.03 22.49
C LEU A 268 -13.67 -11.38 22.20
N ALA A 269 -14.37 -12.47 22.49
CA ALA A 269 -13.83 -13.81 22.29
C ALA A 269 -14.88 -14.70 21.62
N LYS A 270 -14.44 -15.47 20.62
CA LYS A 270 -15.25 -16.48 19.90
C LYS A 270 -16.50 -15.86 19.23
N GLU A 271 -17.39 -16.73 18.72
CA GLU A 271 -18.77 -16.39 18.32
C GLU A 271 -19.72 -16.36 19.54
#